data_AF-A0A8S0R2C6-F1
#
_entry.id   AF-A0A8S0R2C6-F1
#
_cell.length_a   1.000
_cell.length_b   1.000
_cell.length_c   1.000
_cell.angle_alpha   90.00
_cell.angle_beta   90.00
_cell.angle_gamma   90.00
#
_symmetry.space_group_name_H-M   'P 1'
#
loop_
_entity.id
_entity.type
_entity.pdbx_description
1 polymer ?
#
loop_
_entity_poly.entity_id
_entity_poly.type
_entity_poly.pdbx_seq_one_letter_code
_entity_poly.pdbx_strand_id
1 'polypeptide(L)'
;MSSIRKQIHKDYIERARAYHQKKQALRKLKLKAALRDPDEFYLKRIKTKKFGVFYKLKRRANKYLKDDLKYILLKKKIREIDADIEASKSRVKELWKLLENHLQKENATVENPNQFVDDGVLAENQVMGGS
;
A
#
# COMPACT_ATOMS: atom_id res chain seq x y z
N MET A 1 45.80 -21.04 27.03
CA MET A 1 46.28 -19.63 27.18
C MET A 1 46.83 -18.97 25.89
N SER A 2 47.12 -19.70 24.80
CA SER A 2 47.74 -19.13 23.58
C SER A 2 46.77 -18.37 22.65
N SER A 3 45.51 -18.82 22.54
CA SER A 3 44.54 -18.26 21.60
C SER A 3 44.11 -16.82 21.92
N ILE A 4 43.86 -16.51 23.20
CA ILE A 4 43.40 -15.18 23.64
C ILE A 4 44.46 -14.10 23.35
N ARG A 5 45.74 -14.38 23.62
CA ARG A 5 46.83 -13.42 23.33
C ARG A 5 46.97 -13.12 21.84
N LYS A 6 46.79 -14.13 20.98
CA LYS A 6 46.79 -13.97 19.52
C LYS A 6 45.64 -13.08 19.06
N GLN A 7 44.45 -13.27 19.64
CA GLN A 7 43.28 -12.44 19.32
C GLN A 7 43.48 -10.97 19.73
N ILE A 8 43.93 -10.71 20.96
CA ILE A 8 44.20 -9.34 21.45
C ILE A 8 45.25 -8.64 20.57
N HIS A 9 46.31 -9.35 20.20
CA HIS A 9 47.35 -8.81 19.33
C HIS A 9 46.82 -8.47 17.93
N LYS A 10 45.98 -9.35 17.36
CA LYS A 10 45.31 -9.10 16.07
C LYS A 10 44.41 -7.87 16.13
N ASP A 11 43.56 -7.76 17.15
CA ASP A 11 42.66 -6.62 17.32
C ASP A 11 43.42 -5.30 17.52
N TYR A 12 44.57 -5.35 18.23
CA TYR A 12 45.45 -4.20 18.38
C TYR A 12 46.02 -3.75 17.03
N ILE A 13 46.52 -4.69 16.22
CA ILE A 13 47.06 -4.38 14.89
C ILE A 13 45.99 -3.75 14.00
N GLU A 14 44.79 -4.32 13.96
CA GLU A 14 43.68 -3.81 13.15
C GLU A 14 43.28 -2.39 13.59
N ARG A 15 43.18 -2.17 14.91
CA ARG A 15 42.88 -0.84 15.48
C ARG A 15 43.97 0.18 15.20
N ALA A 16 45.24 -0.21 15.36
CA ALA A 16 46.38 0.65 15.08
C ALA A 16 46.41 1.03 13.60
N ARG A 17 46.23 0.06 12.68
CA ARG A 17 46.17 0.33 11.23
C ARG A 17 45.04 1.30 10.91
N ALA A 18 43.83 1.07 11.42
CA ALA A 18 42.69 1.95 11.19
C ALA A 18 42.93 3.38 11.74
N TYR A 19 43.56 3.51 12.91
CA TYR A 19 43.91 4.80 13.49
C TYR A 19 44.92 5.55 12.60
N HIS A 20 46.00 4.89 12.17
CA HIS A 20 47.03 5.52 11.35
C HIS A 20 46.49 5.95 9.98
N GLN A 21 45.64 5.14 9.36
CA GLN A 21 44.95 5.50 8.12
C GLN A 21 44.08 6.76 8.29
N LYS A 22 43.25 6.81 9.35
CA LYS A 22 42.42 7.98 9.66
C LYS A 22 43.28 9.22 9.96
N LYS A 23 44.35 9.07 10.72
CA LYS A 23 45.29 10.16 11.07
C LYS A 23 45.97 10.73 9.83
N GLN A 24 46.42 9.88 8.89
CA GLN A 24 46.99 10.32 7.62
C GLN A 24 45.96 11.03 6.74
N ALA A 25 44.74 10.50 6.65
CA ALA A 25 43.65 11.15 5.90
C ALA A 25 43.34 12.54 6.47
N LEU A 26 43.23 12.67 7.79
CA LEU A 26 43.03 13.96 8.45
C LEU A 26 44.17 14.94 8.21
N ARG A 27 45.43 14.47 8.23
CA ARG A 27 46.59 15.32 7.91
C ARG A 27 46.49 15.88 6.48
N LYS A 28 46.14 15.04 5.51
CA LYS A 28 45.93 15.46 4.11
C LYS A 28 44.78 16.46 3.99
N LEU A 29 43.66 16.24 4.68
CA LEU A 29 42.52 17.16 4.69
C LEU A 29 42.88 18.52 5.30
N LYS A 30 43.64 18.55 6.39
CA LYS A 30 44.12 19.80 7.01
C LYS A 30 45.02 20.58 6.06
N LEU A 31 45.96 19.92 5.40
CA LEU A 31 46.84 20.56 4.42
C LEU A 31 46.05 21.12 3.23
N LYS A 32 45.11 20.34 2.67
CA LYS A 32 44.23 20.81 1.59
C LYS A 32 43.37 22.01 2.01
N ALA A 33 42.90 22.04 3.25
CA ALA A 33 42.13 23.16 3.78
C ALA A 33 42.98 24.42 3.96
N ALA A 34 44.24 24.26 4.42
CA ALA A 34 45.17 25.37 4.62
C ALA A 34 45.67 25.95 3.28
N LEU A 35 45.89 25.11 2.27
CA LEU A 35 46.35 25.50 0.94
C LEU A 35 45.20 25.89 -0.01
N ARG A 36 43.98 26.10 0.51
CA ARG A 36 42.81 26.38 -0.32
C ARG A 36 42.83 27.83 -0.80
N ASP A 37 42.79 28.02 -2.10
CA ASP A 37 42.60 29.34 -2.71
C ASP A 37 41.15 29.86 -2.46
N PRO A 38 40.99 31.06 -1.86
CA PRO A 38 39.67 31.66 -1.64
C PRO A 38 38.90 31.93 -2.93
N ASP A 39 39.59 32.25 -4.02
CA ASP A 39 38.99 32.72 -5.28
C ASP A 39 38.77 31.58 -6.28
N GLU A 40 39.19 30.37 -5.95
CA GLU A 40 38.99 29.17 -6.76
C GLU A 40 37.50 28.98 -7.09
N PHE A 41 37.16 28.93 -8.39
CA PHE A 41 35.79 28.77 -8.85
C PHE A 41 35.60 27.50 -9.67
N TYR A 42 34.66 26.65 -9.22
CA TYR A 42 34.21 25.48 -9.96
C TYR A 42 32.76 25.67 -10.41
N LEU A 43 32.45 25.34 -11.67
CA LEU A 43 31.08 25.41 -12.22
C LEU A 43 30.05 24.63 -11.37
N LYS A 44 30.50 23.55 -10.71
CA LYS A 44 29.66 22.77 -9.79
C LYS A 44 29.12 23.60 -8.61
N ARG A 45 29.83 24.65 -8.18
CA ARG A 45 29.40 25.57 -7.10
C ARG A 45 28.06 26.23 -7.42
N ILE A 46 27.75 26.50 -8.70
CA ILE A 46 26.45 27.04 -9.12
C ILE A 46 25.30 26.08 -8.75
N LYS A 47 25.52 24.77 -8.94
CA LYS A 47 24.48 23.75 -8.72
C LYS A 47 24.37 23.31 -7.25
N THR A 48 25.37 23.60 -6.41
CA THR A 48 25.47 23.14 -5.02
C THR A 48 25.38 24.30 -4.04
N LYS A 49 24.38 24.30 -3.16
CA LYS A 49 24.28 25.29 -2.08
C LYS A 49 25.09 24.85 -0.86
N LYS A 50 25.95 25.73 -0.35
CA LYS A 50 26.62 25.60 0.96
C LYS A 50 25.64 26.07 2.03
N PHE A 51 25.44 25.28 3.08
CA PHE A 51 24.63 25.66 4.25
C PHE A 51 25.57 25.74 5.46
N GLY A 52 25.92 26.96 5.87
CA GLY A 52 26.92 27.16 6.92
C GLY A 52 28.26 26.51 6.54
N VAL A 53 28.73 25.57 7.36
CA VAL A 53 30.02 24.87 7.17
C VAL A 53 29.91 23.64 6.24
N PHE A 54 28.70 23.13 5.98
CA PHE A 54 28.51 21.87 5.26
C PHE A 54 27.92 22.03 3.86
N TYR A 55 28.38 21.20 2.92
CA TYR A 55 27.71 21.03 1.63
C TYR A 55 26.55 20.05 1.81
N LYS A 56 25.32 20.46 1.45
CA LYS A 56 24.24 19.49 1.32
C LYS A 56 24.54 18.58 0.13
N LEU A 57 24.86 17.32 0.40
CA LEU A 57 24.68 16.29 -0.60
C LEU A 57 23.20 16.31 -0.96
N LYS A 58 22.83 16.62 -2.21
CA LYS A 58 21.42 16.62 -2.64
C LYS A 58 20.89 15.20 -2.45
N ARG A 59 20.32 14.91 -1.28
CA ARG A 59 19.57 13.67 -1.03
C ARG A 59 18.35 13.76 -1.93
N ARG A 60 18.38 12.99 -3.02
CA ARG A 60 17.34 12.83 -4.06
C ARG A 60 16.49 14.09 -4.25
N ALA A 61 16.92 14.96 -5.17
CA ALA A 61 16.04 16.03 -5.62
C ALA A 61 14.71 15.40 -6.08
N ASN A 62 13.58 15.89 -5.57
CA ASN A 62 12.27 15.57 -6.12
C ASN A 62 12.34 15.91 -7.61
N LYS A 63 12.43 14.87 -8.44
CA LYS A 63 12.62 14.98 -9.90
C LYS A 63 11.42 15.62 -10.60
N TYR A 64 10.28 15.59 -9.92
CA TYR A 64 8.99 16.05 -10.41
C TYR A 64 8.69 17.46 -9.93
N LEU A 65 8.11 18.27 -10.82
CA LEU A 65 7.53 19.56 -10.45
C LEU A 65 6.45 19.33 -9.39
N LYS A 66 6.25 20.30 -8.48
CA LYS A 66 5.29 20.15 -7.37
C LYS A 66 3.89 19.74 -7.86
N ASP A 67 3.50 20.25 -9.01
CA ASP A 67 2.20 19.97 -9.62
C ASP A 67 2.11 18.54 -10.17
N ASP A 68 3.19 18.03 -10.77
CA ASP A 68 3.28 16.64 -11.23
C ASP A 68 3.17 15.64 -10.06
N LEU A 69 3.82 15.95 -8.93
CA LEU A 69 3.71 15.12 -7.73
C LEU A 69 2.29 15.11 -7.17
N LYS A 70 1.65 16.28 -7.16
CA LYS A 70 0.27 16.42 -6.70
C LYS A 70 -0.68 15.64 -7.61
N TYR A 71 -0.50 15.72 -8.92
CA TYR A 71 -1.28 14.96 -9.89
C TYR A 71 -1.09 13.44 -9.72
N ILE A 72 0.15 12.96 -9.61
CA ILE A 72 0.45 11.53 -9.43
C ILE A 72 -0.16 11.00 -8.12
N LEU A 73 -0.01 11.75 -7.03
CA LEU A 73 -0.54 11.36 -5.72
C LEU A 73 -2.07 11.37 -5.71
N LEU A 74 -2.68 12.40 -6.31
CA LEU A 74 -4.13 12.50 -6.43
C LEU A 74 -4.70 11.36 -7.28
N LYS A 75 -4.08 11.06 -8.43
CA LYS A 75 -4.46 9.93 -9.29
C LYS A 75 -4.33 8.58 -8.59
N LYS A 76 -3.40 8.44 -7.64
CA LYS A 76 -3.30 7.24 -6.81
C LYS A 76 -4.46 7.16 -5.81
N LYS A 77 -4.77 8.26 -5.11
CA LYS A 77 -5.90 8.33 -4.16
C LYS A 77 -7.26 8.06 -4.82
N ILE A 78 -7.49 8.60 -6.01
CA ILE A 78 -8.74 8.36 -6.76
C ILE A 78 -8.92 6.86 -7.01
N ARG A 79 -7.87 6.17 -7.50
CA ARG A 79 -7.92 4.73 -7.77
C ARG A 79 -8.19 3.87 -6.53
N GLU A 80 -7.67 4.29 -5.38
CA GLU A 80 -7.94 3.61 -4.10
C GLU A 80 -9.41 3.75 -3.71
N ILE A 81 -9.96 4.95 -3.79
CA ILE A 81 -11.37 5.22 -3.51
C ILE A 81 -12.29 4.47 -4.47
N ASP A 82 -11.96 4.43 -5.77
CA ASP A 82 -12.75 3.70 -6.77
C ASP A 82 -12.82 2.20 -6.44
N ALA A 83 -11.69 1.61 -6.02
CA ALA A 83 -11.64 0.20 -5.62
C ALA A 83 -12.52 -0.09 -4.39
N ASP A 84 -12.50 0.81 -3.39
CA ASP A 84 -13.34 0.68 -2.20
C ASP A 84 -14.83 0.80 -2.54
N ILE A 85 -15.19 1.70 -3.45
CA ILE A 85 -16.57 1.85 -3.95
C ILE A 85 -17.02 0.59 -4.70
N GLU A 86 -16.18 0.02 -5.55
CA GLU A 86 -16.50 -1.22 -6.28
C GLU A 86 -16.71 -2.40 -5.32
N ALA A 87 -15.83 -2.56 -4.33
CA ALA A 87 -15.96 -3.58 -3.30
C ALA A 87 -17.23 -3.42 -2.45
N SER A 88 -17.59 -2.17 -2.12
CA SER A 88 -18.84 -1.88 -1.39
C SER A 88 -20.07 -2.20 -2.24
N LYS A 89 -20.05 -1.84 -3.53
CA LYS A 89 -21.15 -2.13 -4.47
C LYS A 89 -21.36 -3.63 -4.68
N SER A 90 -20.30 -4.42 -4.83
CA SER A 90 -20.43 -5.88 -4.99
C SER A 90 -21.08 -6.52 -3.77
N ARG A 91 -20.67 -6.10 -2.57
CA ARG A 91 -21.22 -6.59 -1.31
C ARG A 91 -22.70 -6.25 -1.13
N VAL A 92 -23.10 -5.04 -1.51
CA VAL A 92 -24.53 -4.65 -1.53
C VAL A 92 -25.32 -5.53 -2.50
N LYS A 93 -24.79 -5.81 -3.70
CA LYS A 93 -25.46 -6.70 -4.67
C LYS A 93 -25.64 -8.11 -4.15
N GLU A 94 -24.64 -8.66 -3.47
CA GLU A 94 -24.74 -10.00 -2.86
C GLU A 94 -25.83 -10.05 -1.78
N LEU A 95 -25.88 -9.04 -0.90
CA LEU A 95 -26.91 -8.93 0.13
C LEU A 95 -28.32 -8.80 -0.48
N TRP A 96 -28.47 -8.00 -1.55
CA TRP A 96 -29.74 -7.88 -2.28
C TRP A 96 -30.21 -9.22 -2.85
N LYS A 97 -29.32 -9.99 -3.48
CA LYS A 97 -29.65 -11.33 -3.98
C LYS A 97 -30.10 -12.27 -2.88
N LEU A 98 -29.43 -12.23 -1.72
CA LEU A 98 -29.82 -13.05 -0.56
C LEU A 98 -31.23 -12.67 -0.09
N LEU A 99 -31.51 -11.37 0.06
CA LEU A 99 -32.82 -10.88 0.47
C LEU A 99 -33.93 -11.30 -0.51
N GLU A 100 -33.69 -11.14 -1.80
CA GLU A 100 -34.65 -11.51 -2.85
C GLU A 100 -34.94 -13.02 -2.81
N ASN A 101 -33.91 -13.86 -2.65
CA ASN A 101 -34.08 -15.30 -2.45
C ASN A 101 -34.88 -15.65 -1.19
N HIS A 102 -34.72 -14.90 -0.10
CA HIS A 102 -35.49 -15.11 1.13
C HIS A 102 -36.98 -14.77 0.92
N LEU A 103 -37.28 -13.64 0.30
CA LEU A 103 -38.66 -13.22 0.01
C LEU A 103 -39.38 -14.22 -0.92
N GLN A 104 -38.69 -14.79 -1.91
CA GLN A 104 -39.28 -15.83 -2.78
C GLN A 104 -39.57 -17.14 -2.02
N LYS A 105 -38.75 -17.51 -1.02
CA LYS A 105 -39.00 -18.69 -0.19
C LYS A 105 -40.21 -18.53 0.73
N GLU A 106 -40.40 -17.34 1.31
CA GLU A 106 -41.58 -17.05 2.14
C GLU A 106 -42.87 -17.13 1.32
N ASN A 107 -42.86 -16.58 0.09
CA ASN A 107 -44.03 -16.65 -0.80
C ASN A 107 -44.35 -18.08 -1.27
N ALA A 108 -43.34 -18.93 -1.50
CA ALA A 108 -43.54 -20.34 -1.87
C ALA A 108 -44.12 -21.20 -0.73
N THR A 109 -44.01 -20.75 0.53
CA THR A 109 -44.67 -21.42 1.67
C THR A 109 -46.13 -21.01 1.87
N VAL A 110 -46.61 -20.01 1.12
CA VAL A 110 -47.99 -19.49 1.18
C VAL A 110 -48.72 -19.77 -0.14
N GLU A 111 -48.56 -20.97 -0.69
CA GLU A 111 -49.50 -21.45 -1.72
C GLU A 111 -50.80 -21.91 -1.04
N ASN A 112 -51.69 -20.92 -0.88
CA ASN A 112 -53.16 -20.98 -0.90
C ASN A 112 -53.92 -21.58 0.32
N PRO A 113 -54.25 -20.78 1.36
CA PRO A 113 -55.07 -21.22 2.49
C PRO A 113 -56.58 -21.35 2.21
N ASN A 114 -57.06 -21.07 0.98
CA ASN A 114 -58.49 -21.02 0.66
C ASN A 114 -58.94 -22.15 -0.32
N GLN A 115 -58.71 -23.41 0.03
CA GLN A 115 -59.47 -24.53 -0.55
C GLN A 115 -60.56 -24.97 0.44
N PHE A 116 -61.73 -24.34 0.37
CA PHE A 116 -62.95 -24.89 0.95
C PHE A 116 -63.46 -25.98 0.00
N VAL A 117 -63.52 -27.22 0.49
CA VAL A 117 -64.21 -28.31 -0.20
C VAL A 117 -65.66 -28.24 0.24
N ASP A 118 -66.52 -27.76 -0.65
CA ASP A 118 -67.97 -27.64 -0.44
C ASP A 118 -68.71 -28.80 -1.10
N ASP A 119 -69.57 -29.42 -0.29
CA ASP A 119 -70.84 -30.07 -0.59
C ASP A 119 -70.97 -31.37 -1.41
N GLY A 120 -71.83 -32.25 -0.88
CA GLY A 120 -72.71 -33.06 -1.73
C GLY A 120 -73.08 -34.43 -1.20
N VAL A 121 -74.11 -34.48 -0.35
CA VAL A 121 -74.86 -35.69 0.02
C VAL A 121 -75.31 -36.44 -1.24
N LEU A 122 -75.13 -37.77 -1.24
CA LEU A 122 -75.60 -38.69 -2.27
C LEU A 122 -77.12 -38.61 -2.41
N ALA A 123 -77.62 -38.21 -3.57
CA ALA A 123 -78.99 -38.45 -3.99
C ALA A 123 -79.01 -39.05 -5.40
N GLU A 124 -79.60 -40.23 -5.46
CA GLU A 124 -79.94 -41.02 -6.63
C GLU A 124 -80.83 -40.23 -7.62
N ASN A 125 -80.63 -40.46 -8.92
CA ASN A 125 -81.60 -41.12 -9.81
C ASN A 125 -81.50 -40.66 -11.27
N GLN A 126 -81.43 -41.67 -12.14
CA GLN A 126 -82.18 -41.84 -13.38
C GLN A 126 -81.97 -40.91 -14.61
N VAL A 127 -81.70 -41.62 -15.72
CA VAL A 127 -82.45 -41.59 -17.00
C VAL A 127 -81.80 -40.86 -18.20
N MET A 128 -81.30 -41.72 -19.09
CA MET A 128 -81.58 -41.83 -20.55
C MET A 128 -81.22 -40.67 -21.48
N GLY A 129 -80.27 -40.94 -22.40
CA GLY A 129 -80.62 -41.30 -23.79
C GLY A 129 -80.78 -40.18 -24.84
N GLY A 130 -80.08 -40.38 -25.96
CA GLY A 130 -80.38 -39.81 -27.29
C GLY A 130 -79.81 -38.40 -27.53
N SER A 131 -79.19 -38.06 -28.66
CA SER A 131 -78.91 -38.76 -29.93
C SER A 131 -77.72 -38.06 -30.58
#